data_AF-A0A3N6AM25-F1
#
_entry.id   AF-A0A3N6AM25-F1
#
_cell.length_a   1.000
_cell.length_b   1.000
_cell.length_c   1.000
_cell.angle_alpha   90.00
_cell.angle_beta   90.00
_cell.angle_gamma   90.00
#
_symmetry.space_group_name_H-M   'P 1'
#
loop_
_entity.id
_entity.type
_entity.pdbx_description
1 polymer ?
#
loop_
_entity_poly.entity_id
_entity_poly.type
_entity_poly.pdbx_seq_one_letter_code
_entity_poly.pdbx_strand_id
1 'polypeptide(L)' 'MNHEIVTMYEQKMKQQLMISVGTSKSMSLKEITRELIEENCEQYLNINYAYLNVKHEIIGSY' A
#
# COMPACT_ATOMS: atom_id res chain seq x y z
N MET A 1 -17.00 0.31 -1.86
CA MET A 1 -15.67 0.45 -1.22
C MET A 1 -15.84 0.07 0.23
N ASN A 2 -15.03 -0.86 0.74
CA ASN A 2 -15.11 -1.28 2.13
C ASN A 2 -13.97 -0.62 2.92
N HIS A 3 -14.32 0.29 3.83
CA HIS A 3 -13.36 1.08 4.61
C HIS A 3 -12.42 0.21 5.45
N GLU A 4 -12.90 -0.92 5.98
CA GLU A 4 -12.08 -1.83 6.79
C GLU A 4 -11.02 -2.52 5.91
N ILE A 5 -11.40 -2.94 4.71
CA ILE A 5 -10.49 -3.56 3.74
C ILE A 5 -9.44 -2.56 3.26
N VAL A 6 -9.83 -1.32 2.99
CA VAL A 6 -8.90 -0.25 2.61
C VAL A 6 -7.87 -0.02 3.72
N THR A 7 -8.33 0.14 4.97
CA THR A 7 -7.45 0.34 6.14
C THR A 7 -6.48 -0.83 6.33
N MET A 8 -6.94 -2.07 6.14
CA MET A 8 -6.07 -3.26 6.18
C MET A 8 -4.94 -3.16 5.14
N TYR A 9 -5.25 -2.79 3.90
CA TYR A 9 -4.22 -2.65 2.86
C TYR A 9 -3.27 -1.47 3.11
N GLU A 10 -3.76 -0.36 3.66
CA GLU A 10 -2.89 0.75 4.07
C GLU A 10 -1.84 0.28 5.09
N GLN A 11 -2.26 -0.46 6.12
CA GLN A 11 -1.36 -1.01 7.13
C GLN A 11 -0.36 -2.00 6.53
N LYS A 12 -0.81 -2.89 5.63
CA LYS A 12 0.10 -3.82 4.90
C LYS A 12 1.14 -3.07 4.08
N MET A 13 0.74 -2.05 3.33
CA MET A 13 1.65 -1.23 2.54
C MET A 13 2.70 -0.53 3.42
N LYS A 14 2.27 0.09 4.52
CA LYS A 14 3.17 0.76 5.47
C LYS A 14 4.16 -0.22 6.10
N GLN A 15 3.71 -1.40 6.52
CA GLN A 15 4.58 -2.43 7.09
C GLN A 15 5.65 -2.87 6.09
N GLN A 16 5.27 -3.14 4.83
CA GLN A 16 6.24 -3.54 3.81
C GLN A 16 7.25 -2.42 3.50
N LEU A 17 6.82 -1.16 3.48
CA LEU A 17 7.73 -0.01 3.34
C LEU A 17 8.71 0.09 4.52
N MET A 18 8.27 -0.15 5.76
CA MET A 18 9.17 -0.14 6.92
C MET A 18 10.20 -1.27 6.89
N ILE A 19 9.79 -2.48 6.47
CA ILE A 19 10.69 -3.63 6.30
C ILE A 19 11.71 -3.36 5.19
N SER A 20 11.29 -2.68 4.11
CA SER A 20 12.15 -2.40 2.98
C SER A 20 13.25 -1.36 3.26
N VAL A 21 13.04 -0.45 4.23
CA VAL A 21 14.07 0.48 4.71
C VAL A 21 15.18 -0.25 5.49
N GLY A 22 14.85 -1.33 6.19
CA GLY A 22 15.80 -2.13 6.98
C GLY A 22 16.51 -3.25 6.21
N THR A 23 16.16 -3.48 4.94
CA THR A 23 16.68 -4.58 4.13
C THR A 23 17.34 -4.07 2.85
N SER A 24 18.31 -4.81 2.31
CA SER A 24 19.04 -4.41 1.09
C SER A 24 18.17 -4.34 -0.18
N LYS A 25 16.90 -4.75 -0.10
CA LYS A 25 15.94 -4.73 -1.20
C LYS A 25 14.81 -3.76 -0.87
N SER A 26 15.08 -2.47 -1.07
CA SER A 26 14.07 -1.43 -0.96
C SER A 26 12.99 -1.63 -2.03
N MET A 27 11.76 -1.90 -1.60
CA MET A 27 10.58 -1.93 -2.45
C MET A 27 9.85 -0.59 -2.37
N SER A 28 9.49 -0.05 -3.53
CA SER A 28 8.67 1.15 -3.63
C SER A 28 7.21 0.85 -3.33
N LEU A 29 6.45 1.87 -2.91
CA LEU A 29 5.01 1.77 -2.69
C LEU A 29 4.26 1.26 -3.94
N LYS A 30 4.76 1.59 -5.14
CA LYS A 30 4.18 1.11 -6.41
C LYS A 30 4.38 -0.38 -6.61
N GLU A 31 5.56 -0.91 -6.30
CA GLU A 31 5.84 -2.35 -6.40
C GLU A 31 4.98 -3.13 -5.41
N ILE A 32 4.91 -2.68 -4.16
CA ILE A 32 4.06 -3.27 -3.12
C ILE A 32 2.58 -3.26 -3.56
N THR A 33 2.11 -2.14 -4.12
CA THR A 33 0.73 -2.03 -4.61
C THR A 33 0.45 -2.99 -5.76
N ARG A 34 1.41 -3.16 -6.67
CA ARG A 34 1.28 -4.08 -7.80
C ARG A 34 1.16 -5.53 -7.33
N GLU A 35 2.03 -5.96 -6.41
CA GLU A 35 1.98 -7.32 -5.86
C GLU A 35 0.64 -7.60 -5.17
N LEU A 36 0.14 -6.64 -4.37
CA LEU A 36 -1.15 -6.77 -3.71
C LEU A 36 -2.32 -6.92 -4.70
N ILE A 37 -2.28 -6.21 -5.83
CA ILE A 37 -3.30 -6.31 -6.89
C ILE A 37 -3.18 -7.64 -7.64
N GLU A 38 -1.96 -8.11 -7.92
CA GLU A 38 -1.73 -9.40 -8.58
C GLU A 38 -2.26 -10.56 -7.71
N GLU A 39 -2.08 -10.48 -6.39
CA GLU A 39 -2.60 -11.48 -5.43
C GLU A 39 -4.10 -11.37 -5.17
N ASN A 40 -4.67 -10.16 -5.20
CA ASN A 40 -6.07 -9.89 -4.81
C ASN A 40 -6.79 -9.04 -5.86
N CYS A 41 -6.81 -9.52 -7.11
CA CYS A 41 -7.28 -8.74 -8.27
C CYS A 41 -8.74 -8.26 -8.14
N GLU A 42 -9.59 -9.01 -7.45
CA GLU A 42 -10.98 -8.63 -7.17
C GLU A 42 -11.09 -7.40 -6.23
N GLN A 43 -10.04 -7.11 -5.46
CA GLN A 43 -9.99 -6.02 -4.48
C GLN A 43 -9.21 -4.81 -5.00
N TYR A 44 -8.87 -4.76 -6.30
CA TYR A 44 -8.01 -3.71 -6.87
C TYR A 44 -8.46 -2.29 -6.53
N LEU A 45 -9.78 -2.03 -6.48
CA LEU A 45 -10.32 -0.72 -6.11
C LEU A 45 -9.91 -0.35 -4.68
N ASN A 46 -10.11 -1.25 -3.72
CA ASN A 46 -9.78 -0.99 -2.32
C ASN A 46 -8.27 -0.81 -2.13
N ILE A 47 -7.46 -1.60 -2.85
CA ILE A 47 -6.00 -1.49 -2.83
C ILE A 47 -5.54 -0.16 -3.44
N ASN A 48 -6.16 0.29 -4.53
CA ASN A 48 -5.82 1.56 -5.15
C ASN A 48 -6.18 2.76 -4.25
N TYR A 49 -7.31 2.70 -3.53
CA TYR A 49 -7.63 3.72 -2.52
C TYR A 49 -6.61 3.75 -1.37
N ALA A 50 -6.21 2.57 -0.86
CA ALA A 50 -5.17 2.46 0.14
C ALA A 50 -3.84 3.07 -0.35
N TYR A 51 -3.45 2.77 -1.60
CA TYR A 51 -2.28 3.36 -2.23
C TYR A 51 -2.31 4.88 -2.25
N LEU A 52 -3.45 5.48 -2.65
CA LEU A 52 -3.60 6.94 -2.69
C LEU A 52 -3.47 7.55 -1.29
N ASN A 53 -4.10 6.94 -0.28
CA ASN A 53 -4.04 7.41 1.11
C ASN A 53 -2.61 7.34 1.66
N VAL A 54 -1.93 6.21 1.49
CA VAL A 54 -0.54 6.03 1.93
C VAL A 54 0.40 6.97 1.17
N LYS A 55 0.23 7.13 -0.14
CA LYS A 55 1.02 8.07 -0.94
C LYS A 55 0.84 9.50 -0.46
N HIS A 56 -0.39 9.92 -0.16
CA HIS A 56 -0.68 11.26 0.35
C HIS A 56 -0.03 11.48 1.72
N GLU A 57 -0.11 10.50 2.62
CA GLU A 57 0.52 10.56 3.93
C GLU A 57 2.05 10.67 3.84
N ILE A 58 2.69 9.93 2.93
CA ILE A 58 4.15 9.97 2.74
C ILE A 58 4.62 11.28 2.12
N ILE A 59 3.91 11.79 1.11
CA ILE A 59 4.30 13.02 0.40
C ILE A 59 4.00 14.28 1.23
N GLY A 60 3.14 14.15 2.24
CA GLY A 60 2.78 15.22 3.15
C GLY A 60 1.36 15.68 2.89
N SER A 61 0.51 15.43 3.90
CA SER A 61 -0.69 16.20 4.17
C SER A 61 -0.36 17.69 4.07
N TYR A 62 -0.86 18.34 3.01
CA TYR A 62 -0.93 19.80 2.92
C TYR A 62 -2.10 20.35 3.73
#